data_AF-A0A9E8ZB52-F1
#
_entry.id   AF-A0A9E8ZB52-F1
#
_cell.length_a   1.000
_cell.length_b   1.000
_cell.length_c   1.000
_cell.angle_alpha   90.00
_cell.angle_beta   90.00
_cell.angle_gamma   90.00
#
_symmetry.space_group_name_H-M   'P 1'
#
loop_
_entity.id
_entity.type
_entity.pdbx_description
1 polymer ?
#
loop_
_entity_poly.entity_id
_entity_poly.type
_entity_poly.pdbx_seq_one_letter_code
_entity_poly.pdbx_strand_id
1 'polypeptide(L)'
;MKNTYLSKLEQSGNWLSRISGSFTFRVLFQFFRKPRRQSTQGFTLLEVLVVTAIGGSIIAGLMFIVVQLMDTDQRESSRSETQREMQMALDYISSELREAVYVYTGEQLRTLTNGGHLPASLTTNSVPVIAFWKHQPFPEIVRRYCQANMNATGTSTAITGINCETASSYALVVYSLSIANDNNIWSGEARIVRYALTEFKSSSGNSTPEVSKGYVNPAAFSNFNVWPFDKDITDATRRNLQDDTLATTYRYRNGRETGRPDARGATAPLVDFVGHQSTSQTASCPDNFVLSPSNTAIEAAPRTLKNARTFYACVRPRVTEAGIPGLSLGDNQEVILFLQGSVSGRPGYDRTIGARSADKLPALETRILTRGILNRSL
;
A
#
# COMPACT_ATOMS: atom_id res chain seq x y z
N MET A 1 -22.65 -33.07 18.54
CA MET A 1 -22.52 -32.08 19.63
C MET A 1 -23.04 -30.75 19.11
N LYS A 2 -24.24 -30.37 19.55
CA LYS A 2 -25.06 -29.28 19.03
C LYS A 2 -25.09 -28.15 20.06
N ASN A 3 -25.06 -26.91 19.55
CA ASN A 3 -25.65 -25.68 20.11
C ASN A 3 -25.18 -25.19 21.49
N THR A 4 -24.20 -24.28 21.50
CA THR A 4 -23.97 -23.39 22.65
C THR A 4 -23.42 -22.00 22.26
N TYR A 5 -23.96 -21.33 21.23
CA TYR A 5 -23.56 -19.93 20.91
C TYR A 5 -24.70 -19.02 20.42
N LEU A 6 -25.95 -19.30 20.80
CA LEU A 6 -27.10 -18.41 20.59
C LEU A 6 -27.73 -17.99 21.91
N SER A 7 -27.03 -17.20 22.72
CA SER A 7 -27.61 -16.60 23.93
C SER A 7 -26.96 -15.29 24.38
N LYS A 8 -26.38 -14.50 23.46
CA LYS A 8 -25.75 -13.22 23.81
C LYS A 8 -26.18 -12.03 22.94
N LEU A 9 -27.40 -12.10 22.40
CA LEU A 9 -28.03 -10.99 21.66
C LEU A 9 -29.33 -10.48 22.32
N GLU A 10 -29.55 -10.77 23.59
CA GLU A 10 -30.79 -10.39 24.29
C GLU A 10 -30.48 -9.75 25.65
N GLN A 11 -29.65 -8.70 25.66
CA GLN A 11 -29.37 -7.94 26.90
C GLN A 11 -28.95 -6.49 26.66
N SER A 12 -29.74 -5.72 25.90
CA SER A 12 -29.59 -4.25 25.88
C SER A 12 -30.88 -3.50 25.51
N GLY A 13 -32.04 -4.04 25.87
CA GLY A 13 -33.33 -3.38 25.68
C GLY A 13 -34.12 -3.30 26.97
N ASN A 14 -33.66 -2.54 27.98
CA ASN A 14 -34.49 -2.15 29.13
C ASN A 14 -33.81 -1.13 30.06
N TRP A 15 -33.42 0.04 29.53
CA TRP A 15 -33.05 1.18 30.38
C TRP A 15 -33.83 2.48 30.08
N LEU A 16 -34.89 2.41 29.27
CA LEU A 16 -35.71 3.58 28.90
C LEU A 16 -37.15 3.55 29.44
N SER A 17 -37.47 2.76 30.47
CA SER A 17 -38.84 2.66 31.00
C SER A 17 -39.07 3.20 32.42
N ARG A 18 -38.15 3.99 32.98
CA ARG A 18 -38.32 4.53 34.35
C ARG A 18 -38.02 6.02 34.52
N ILE A 19 -38.55 6.85 33.63
CA ILE A 19 -38.84 8.25 33.94
C ILE A 19 -40.26 8.58 33.44
N SER A 20 -41.27 8.00 34.10
CA SER A 20 -42.63 8.53 34.07
C SER A 20 -42.72 9.67 35.09
N GLY A 21 -41.98 10.74 34.84
CA GLY A 21 -42.22 12.03 35.48
C GLY A 21 -43.35 12.70 34.72
N SER A 22 -44.56 12.63 35.25
CA SER A 22 -45.70 13.42 34.82
C SER A 22 -45.43 14.90 35.08
N PHE A 23 -44.60 15.54 34.25
CA PHE A 23 -44.56 16.99 34.14
C PHE A 23 -45.66 17.38 33.16
N THR A 24 -46.88 17.43 33.67
CA THR A 24 -47.95 18.21 33.07
C THR A 24 -47.46 19.66 32.99
N PHE A 25 -46.88 20.03 31.85
CA PHE A 25 -46.64 21.41 31.48
C PHE A 25 -48.01 22.03 31.17
N ARG A 26 -48.80 22.23 32.23
CA ARG A 26 -50.00 23.06 32.19
C ARG A 26 -49.51 24.45 31.82
N VAL A 27 -49.72 24.77 30.54
CA VAL A 27 -49.73 26.11 29.97
C VAL A 27 -50.65 26.98 30.83
N LEU A 28 -50.08 27.58 31.87
CA LEU A 28 -50.65 28.68 32.63
C LEU A 28 -50.39 29.97 31.83
N PHE A 29 -51.07 30.09 30.69
CA PHE A 29 -51.12 31.32 29.89
C PHE A 29 -52.59 31.72 29.67
N GLN A 30 -53.37 31.72 30.75
CA GLN A 30 -54.73 32.25 30.79
C GLN A 30 -54.91 33.32 31.88
N PHE A 31 -53.94 34.22 32.03
CA PHE A 31 -54.07 35.32 33.00
C PHE A 31 -53.75 36.72 32.48
N PHE A 32 -53.87 36.97 31.17
CA PHE A 32 -53.85 38.35 30.67
C PHE A 32 -54.92 38.61 29.61
N ARG A 33 -56.15 38.83 30.08
CA ARG A 33 -57.15 39.63 29.37
C ARG A 33 -57.81 40.63 30.31
N LYS A 34 -57.28 41.85 30.31
CA LYS A 34 -58.04 43.09 30.54
C LYS A 34 -57.60 44.12 29.49
N PRO A 35 -58.51 44.74 28.74
CA PRO A 35 -58.16 45.85 27.88
C PRO A 35 -58.19 47.13 28.72
N ARG A 36 -57.08 47.87 28.81
CA ARG A 36 -57.16 49.30 29.14
C ARG A 36 -55.90 50.07 28.76
N ARG A 37 -56.15 51.08 27.94
CA ARG A 37 -55.41 52.33 27.70
C ARG A 37 -53.92 52.18 27.39
N GLN A 38 -53.61 52.47 26.13
CA GLN A 38 -52.29 52.79 25.61
C GLN A 38 -51.65 53.88 26.48
N SER A 39 -50.84 53.45 27.44
CA SER A 39 -49.72 54.22 27.94
C SER A 39 -48.53 53.72 27.14
N THR A 40 -47.93 54.61 26.36
CA THR A 40 -46.62 54.39 25.72
C THR A 40 -45.57 54.29 26.83
N GLN A 41 -45.52 53.15 27.52
CA GLN A 41 -44.44 52.79 28.42
C GLN A 41 -43.27 52.36 27.53
N GLY A 42 -42.22 53.18 27.51
CA GLY A 42 -40.96 52.82 26.86
C GLY A 42 -40.41 51.53 27.47
N PHE A 43 -39.78 50.70 26.64
CA PHE A 43 -39.10 49.49 27.06
C PHE A 43 -38.18 49.77 28.25
N THR A 44 -38.33 48.99 29.33
CA THR A 44 -37.41 49.09 30.46
C THR A 44 -36.06 48.49 30.05
N LEU A 45 -34.96 49.14 30.42
CA LEU A 45 -33.60 48.72 30.07
C LEU A 45 -33.30 47.27 30.53
N LEU A 46 -33.91 46.84 31.64
CA LEU A 46 -33.78 45.48 32.19
C LEU A 46 -34.47 44.42 31.32
N GLU A 47 -35.64 44.72 30.73
CA GLU A 47 -36.35 43.79 29.86
C GLU A 47 -35.56 43.51 28.57
N VAL A 48 -34.97 44.56 27.98
CA VAL A 48 -34.07 44.41 26.82
C VAL A 48 -32.83 43.60 27.18
N LEU A 49 -32.25 43.79 28.36
CA LEU A 49 -31.09 43.03 28.83
C LEU A 49 -31.38 41.54 29.00
N VAL A 50 -32.54 41.18 29.56
CA VAL A 50 -32.91 39.77 29.72
C VAL A 50 -33.18 39.12 28.37
N VAL A 51 -33.84 39.82 27.44
CA VAL A 51 -34.10 39.32 26.08
C VAL A 51 -32.79 39.11 25.32
N THR A 52 -31.83 40.03 25.40
CA THR A 52 -30.53 39.86 24.75
C THR A 52 -29.70 38.75 25.40
N ALA A 53 -29.79 38.57 26.72
CA ALA A 53 -29.12 37.47 27.41
C ALA A 53 -29.68 36.10 26.99
N ILE A 54 -31.01 35.94 26.98
CA ILE A 54 -31.65 34.69 26.55
C ILE A 54 -31.40 34.44 25.06
N GLY A 55 -31.60 35.46 24.21
CA GLY A 55 -31.33 35.36 22.77
C GLY A 55 -29.87 35.00 22.47
N GLY A 56 -28.92 35.64 23.15
CA GLY A 56 -27.50 35.34 23.04
C GLY A 56 -27.17 33.90 23.47
N SER A 57 -27.78 33.42 24.56
CA SER A 57 -27.57 32.04 25.03
C SER A 57 -28.07 30.99 24.02
N ILE A 58 -29.20 31.25 23.36
CA ILE A 58 -29.75 30.34 22.34
C ILE A 58 -28.84 30.32 21.11
N ILE A 59 -28.39 31.49 20.63
CA ILE A 59 -27.48 31.59 19.47
C ILE A 59 -26.16 30.87 19.77
N ALA A 60 -25.59 31.07 20.96
CA ALA A 60 -24.38 30.38 21.39
C ALA A 60 -24.57 28.85 21.41
N GLY A 61 -25.72 28.37 21.92
CA GLY A 61 -26.06 26.95 21.94
C GLY A 61 -26.19 26.35 20.54
N LEU A 62 -26.86 27.04 19.61
CA LEU A 62 -26.99 26.59 18.22
C LEU A 62 -25.64 26.58 17.49
N MET A 63 -24.81 27.61 17.70
CA MET A 63 -23.47 27.68 17.11
C MET A 63 -22.58 26.54 17.60
N PHE A 64 -22.66 26.18 18.88
CA PHE A 64 -21.93 25.05 19.44
C PHE A 64 -22.30 23.71 18.78
N ILE A 65 -23.60 23.46 18.55
CA ILE A 65 -24.07 22.24 17.88
C ILE A 65 -23.56 22.17 16.44
N VAL A 66 -23.58 23.28 15.71
CA VAL A 66 -23.09 23.32 14.31
C VAL A 66 -21.61 22.96 14.23
N VAL A 67 -20.78 23.47 15.15
CA VAL A 67 -19.35 23.12 15.20
C VAL A 67 -19.16 21.63 15.42
N GLN A 68 -19.91 21.03 16.35
CA GLN A 68 -19.85 19.59 16.60
C GLN A 68 -20.27 18.74 15.40
N LEU A 69 -21.30 19.17 14.67
CA LEU A 69 -21.76 18.49 13.46
C LEU A 69 -20.70 18.58 12.37
N MET A 70 -20.13 19.76 12.13
CA MET A 70 -19.06 19.96 11.15
C MET A 70 -17.83 19.10 11.44
N ASP A 71 -17.41 19.03 12.71
CA ASP A 71 -16.28 18.17 13.11
C ASP A 71 -16.59 16.69 12.88
N THR A 72 -17.83 16.27 13.12
CA THR A 72 -18.29 14.90 12.90
C THR A 72 -18.32 14.56 11.41
N ASP A 73 -18.87 15.45 10.58
CA ASP A 73 -18.93 15.30 9.13
C ASP A 73 -17.52 15.24 8.53
N GLN A 74 -16.60 16.09 9.01
CA GLN A 74 -15.21 16.09 8.54
C GLN A 74 -14.49 14.77 8.88
N ARG A 75 -14.72 14.23 10.08
CA ARG A 75 -14.17 12.94 10.50
C ARG A 75 -14.72 11.78 9.69
N GLU A 76 -16.03 11.75 9.48
CA GLU A 76 -16.68 10.69 8.71
C GLU A 76 -16.28 10.73 7.24
N SER A 77 -16.19 11.92 6.66
CA SER A 77 -15.66 12.13 5.30
C SER A 77 -14.23 11.59 5.20
N SER A 78 -13.36 11.93 6.15
CA SER A 78 -11.96 11.48 6.16
C SER A 78 -11.82 9.95 6.28
N ARG A 79 -12.68 9.31 7.08
CA ARG A 79 -12.72 7.84 7.19
C ARG A 79 -13.16 7.18 5.90
N SER A 80 -14.25 7.66 5.31
CA SER A 80 -14.80 7.14 4.06
C SER A 80 -13.78 7.28 2.92
N GLU A 81 -13.10 8.42 2.84
CA GLU A 81 -12.05 8.67 1.85
C GLU A 81 -10.86 7.73 2.02
N THR A 82 -10.30 7.57 3.24
CA THR A 82 -9.21 6.61 3.47
C THR A 82 -9.65 5.18 3.13
N GLN A 83 -10.86 4.75 3.50
CA GLN A 83 -11.34 3.41 3.18
C GLN A 83 -11.40 3.18 1.66
N ARG A 84 -11.92 4.15 0.91
CA ARG A 84 -11.96 4.11 -0.55
C ARG A 84 -10.56 4.06 -1.16
N GLU A 85 -9.64 4.90 -0.69
CA GLU A 85 -8.26 4.91 -1.15
C GLU A 85 -7.54 3.58 -0.87
N MET A 86 -7.73 2.99 0.32
CA MET A 86 -7.17 1.69 0.66
C MET A 86 -7.70 0.58 -0.25
N GLN A 87 -9.00 0.59 -0.57
CA GLN A 87 -9.60 -0.37 -1.52
C GLN A 87 -8.99 -0.20 -2.92
N MET A 88 -8.92 1.03 -3.44
CA MET A 88 -8.31 1.30 -4.74
C MET A 88 -6.84 0.86 -4.80
N ALA A 89 -6.07 1.11 -3.74
CA ALA A 89 -4.68 0.68 -3.64
C ALA A 89 -4.56 -0.85 -3.62
N LEU A 90 -5.41 -1.53 -2.84
CA LEU A 90 -5.42 -2.98 -2.75
C LEU A 90 -5.79 -3.64 -4.09
N ASP A 91 -6.78 -3.09 -4.79
CA ASP A 91 -7.19 -3.54 -6.12
C ASP A 91 -6.08 -3.34 -7.15
N TYR A 92 -5.39 -2.20 -7.12
CA TYR A 92 -4.25 -1.92 -7.98
C TYR A 92 -3.10 -2.92 -7.78
N ILE A 93 -2.69 -3.15 -6.52
CA ILE A 93 -1.64 -4.12 -6.18
C ILE A 93 -2.08 -5.54 -6.61
N SER A 94 -3.34 -5.90 -6.35
CA SER A 94 -3.90 -7.20 -6.73
C SER A 94 -3.90 -7.42 -8.24
N SER A 95 -4.22 -6.38 -9.02
CA SER A 95 -4.17 -6.44 -10.48
C SER A 95 -2.76 -6.74 -10.98
N GLU A 96 -1.75 -6.05 -10.45
CA GLU A 96 -0.36 -6.31 -10.83
C GLU A 96 0.14 -7.69 -10.37
N LEU A 97 -0.29 -8.16 -9.19
CA LEU A 97 0.04 -9.50 -8.71
C LEU A 97 -0.55 -10.61 -9.60
N ARG A 98 -1.73 -10.40 -10.20
CA ARG A 98 -2.29 -11.38 -11.15
C ARG A 98 -1.43 -11.57 -12.40
N GLU A 99 -0.65 -10.55 -12.77
CA GLU A 99 0.31 -10.58 -13.88
C GLU A 99 1.71 -11.05 -13.46
N ALA A 100 1.90 -11.41 -12.19
CA ALA A 100 3.19 -11.84 -11.67
C ALA A 100 3.56 -13.24 -12.17
N VAL A 101 4.79 -13.35 -12.67
CA VAL A 101 5.43 -14.59 -13.08
C VAL A 101 6.09 -15.28 -11.89
N TYR A 102 6.61 -14.52 -10.93
CA TYR A 102 7.23 -15.03 -9.70
C TYR A 102 7.06 -14.05 -8.55
N VAL A 103 6.65 -14.53 -7.38
CA VAL A 103 6.50 -13.73 -6.15
C VAL A 103 7.51 -14.20 -5.10
N TYR A 104 8.26 -13.26 -4.52
CA TYR A 104 9.22 -13.54 -3.46
C TYR A 104 8.53 -13.75 -2.11
N THR A 105 9.00 -14.74 -1.35
CA THR A 105 8.61 -14.89 0.06
C THR A 105 9.36 -13.89 0.95
N GLY A 106 8.90 -13.71 2.20
CA GLY A 106 9.53 -12.75 3.13
C GLY A 106 11.02 -13.01 3.37
N GLU A 107 11.45 -14.27 3.44
CA GLU A 107 12.88 -14.61 3.60
C GLU A 107 13.69 -14.32 2.34
N GLN A 108 13.14 -14.60 1.15
CA GLN A 108 13.83 -14.28 -0.10
C GLN A 108 13.96 -12.76 -0.29
N LEU A 109 12.90 -12.02 0.04
CA LEU A 109 12.91 -10.56 -0.01
C LEU A 109 13.95 -9.97 0.95
N ARG A 110 14.09 -10.55 2.15
CA ARG A 110 15.14 -10.17 3.11
C ARG A 110 16.55 -10.38 2.55
N THR A 111 16.79 -11.47 1.82
CA THR A 111 18.09 -11.69 1.16
C THR A 111 18.35 -10.63 0.09
N LEU A 112 17.32 -10.23 -0.68
CA LEU A 112 17.45 -9.15 -1.67
C LEU A 112 17.79 -7.80 -1.03
N THR A 113 17.13 -7.45 0.07
CA THR A 113 17.37 -6.19 0.79
C THR A 113 18.76 -6.18 1.42
N ASN A 114 19.16 -7.27 2.09
CA ASN A 114 20.43 -7.34 2.80
C ASN A 114 21.63 -7.42 1.85
N GLY A 115 21.44 -8.01 0.66
CA GLY A 115 22.46 -8.04 -0.39
C GLY A 115 22.66 -6.70 -1.10
N GLY A 116 21.83 -5.68 -0.83
CA GLY A 116 21.90 -4.39 -1.52
C GLY A 116 21.53 -4.46 -3.00
N HIS A 117 20.69 -5.45 -3.37
CA HIS A 117 20.19 -5.66 -4.74
C HIS A 117 18.98 -4.80 -5.07
N LEU A 118 18.39 -4.18 -4.05
CA LEU A 118 17.35 -3.16 -4.15
C LEU A 118 17.94 -1.78 -3.84
N PRO A 119 17.36 -0.69 -4.37
CA PRO A 119 17.81 0.66 -4.02
C PRO A 119 17.65 0.93 -2.52
N ALA A 120 18.61 1.68 -1.96
CA ALA A 120 18.61 2.04 -0.54
C ALA A 120 17.37 2.85 -0.10
N SER A 121 16.69 3.53 -1.03
CA SER A 121 15.43 4.24 -0.73
C SER A 121 14.31 3.32 -0.27
N LEU A 122 14.38 2.02 -0.59
CA LEU A 122 13.40 1.01 -0.18
C LEU A 122 13.74 0.33 1.15
N THR A 123 14.86 0.70 1.77
CA THR A 123 15.32 0.13 3.05
C THR A 123 15.58 1.21 4.10
N THR A 124 15.96 2.42 3.67
CA THR A 124 16.14 3.58 4.54
C THR A 124 14.76 4.19 4.78
N ASN A 125 14.22 4.07 5.99
CA ASN A 125 12.88 4.55 6.36
C ASN A 125 11.72 3.86 5.63
N SER A 126 11.95 2.66 5.12
CA SER A 126 10.90 1.84 4.53
C SER A 126 11.18 0.36 4.70
N VAL A 127 10.12 -0.45 4.62
CA VAL A 127 10.17 -1.92 4.73
C VAL A 127 9.52 -2.51 3.49
N PRO A 128 10.27 -3.25 2.64
CA PRO A 128 9.69 -3.98 1.51
C PRO A 128 8.75 -5.06 2.01
N VAL A 129 7.53 -5.06 1.50
CA VAL A 129 6.48 -5.98 1.93
C VAL A 129 6.27 -7.08 0.92
N ILE A 130 6.22 -6.75 -0.36
CA ILE A 130 6.05 -7.72 -1.43
C ILE A 130 6.88 -7.32 -2.63
N ALA A 131 7.54 -8.32 -3.23
CA ALA A 131 8.30 -8.17 -4.46
C ALA A 131 7.92 -9.28 -5.42
N PHE A 132 7.79 -8.94 -6.70
CA PHE A 132 7.45 -9.91 -7.73
C PHE A 132 7.94 -9.46 -9.10
N TRP A 133 8.17 -10.44 -9.96
CA TRP A 133 8.43 -10.22 -11.37
C TRP A 133 7.12 -10.23 -12.12
N LYS A 134 6.82 -9.17 -12.85
CA LYS A 134 5.68 -9.13 -13.78
C LYS A 134 6.16 -9.12 -15.22
N HIS A 135 5.33 -9.65 -16.11
CA HIS A 135 5.53 -9.51 -17.54
C HIS A 135 5.13 -8.09 -17.98
N GLN A 136 5.89 -7.47 -18.88
CA GLN A 136 5.58 -6.13 -19.38
C GLN A 136 5.91 -6.03 -20.87
N PRO A 137 5.08 -5.37 -21.69
CA PRO A 137 5.44 -5.07 -23.08
C PRO A 137 6.65 -4.15 -23.14
N PHE A 138 7.43 -4.28 -24.21
CA PHE A 138 8.54 -3.36 -24.45
C PHE A 138 8.06 -1.90 -24.56
N PRO A 139 8.83 -0.92 -24.04
CA PRO A 139 8.57 0.49 -24.31
C PRO A 139 8.55 0.79 -25.80
N GLU A 140 7.81 1.84 -26.17
CA GLU A 140 7.59 2.20 -27.58
C GLU A 140 8.90 2.38 -28.36
N ILE A 141 9.91 2.97 -27.71
CA ILE A 141 11.23 3.17 -28.33
C ILE A 141 11.86 1.83 -28.75
N VAL A 142 11.90 0.84 -27.85
CA VAL A 142 12.44 -0.50 -28.14
C VAL A 142 11.65 -1.17 -29.25
N ARG A 143 10.31 -1.04 -29.24
CA ARG A 143 9.44 -1.59 -30.28
C ARG A 143 9.72 -0.99 -31.66
N ARG A 144 9.87 0.34 -31.75
CA ARG A 144 10.25 1.03 -32.99
C ARG A 144 11.64 0.62 -33.48
N TYR A 145 12.59 0.44 -32.57
CA TYR A 145 13.92 -0.06 -32.89
C TYR A 145 13.90 -1.50 -33.41
N CYS A 146 13.10 -2.37 -32.80
CA CYS A 146 12.88 -3.74 -33.30
C CYS A 146 12.35 -3.73 -34.74
N GLN A 147 11.34 -2.90 -35.03
CA GLN A 147 10.73 -2.79 -36.36
C GLN A 147 11.70 -2.23 -37.41
N ALA A 148 12.45 -1.18 -37.07
CA ALA A 148 13.40 -0.56 -37.99
C ALA A 148 14.53 -1.53 -38.40
N ASN A 149 15.04 -2.32 -37.44
CA ASN A 149 16.09 -3.30 -37.71
C ASN A 149 15.58 -4.49 -38.55
N MET A 150 14.38 -5.00 -38.26
CA MET A 150 13.76 -6.06 -39.08
C MET A 150 13.67 -5.66 -40.57
N ASN A 151 13.34 -4.41 -40.86
CA ASN A 151 13.25 -3.90 -42.22
C ASN A 151 14.63 -3.70 -42.89
N ALA A 152 15.68 -3.45 -42.10
CA ALA A 152 17.02 -3.15 -42.61
C ALA A 152 17.88 -4.40 -42.84
N THR A 153 17.80 -5.42 -41.98
CA THR A 153 18.67 -6.60 -42.04
C THR A 153 17.95 -7.90 -42.42
N GLY A 154 16.61 -7.91 -42.49
CA GLY A 154 15.84 -9.12 -42.74
C GLY A 154 15.92 -10.16 -41.61
N THR A 155 16.51 -9.79 -40.47
CA THR A 155 16.69 -10.63 -39.28
C THR A 155 16.08 -9.95 -38.06
N SER A 156 15.38 -10.72 -37.22
CA SER A 156 14.71 -10.26 -35.99
C SER A 156 15.67 -9.92 -34.83
N THR A 157 16.98 -10.08 -35.03
CA THR A 157 18.01 -9.81 -34.03
C THR A 157 18.25 -8.30 -33.95
N ALA A 158 17.37 -7.58 -33.26
CA ALA A 158 17.70 -6.23 -32.86
C ALA A 158 18.81 -6.29 -31.81
N ILE A 159 19.75 -5.34 -31.89
CA ILE A 159 20.61 -4.85 -30.80
C ILE A 159 21.12 -5.97 -29.88
N THR A 160 22.39 -6.33 -30.03
CA THR A 160 23.06 -7.43 -29.32
C THR A 160 22.54 -7.62 -27.88
N GLY A 161 21.80 -8.72 -27.66
CA GLY A 161 21.21 -9.08 -26.36
C GLY A 161 19.68 -8.90 -26.22
N ILE A 162 18.99 -8.25 -27.17
CA ILE A 162 17.53 -8.07 -27.14
C ILE A 162 16.85 -9.02 -28.14
N ASN A 163 15.96 -9.89 -27.66
CA ASN A 163 15.15 -10.74 -28.56
C ASN A 163 13.81 -10.07 -28.91
N CYS A 164 13.74 -9.44 -30.09
CA CYS A 164 12.52 -8.76 -30.54
C CYS A 164 11.35 -9.69 -30.89
N GLU A 165 11.56 -11.00 -31.05
CA GLU A 165 10.49 -11.95 -31.33
C GLU A 165 9.52 -12.08 -30.16
N THR A 166 10.02 -11.89 -28.93
CA THR A 166 9.22 -11.99 -27.71
C THR A 166 8.38 -10.73 -27.42
N ALA A 167 8.77 -9.59 -28.00
CA ALA A 167 8.13 -8.27 -27.85
C ALA A 167 7.82 -7.83 -26.40
N SER A 168 8.49 -8.42 -25.40
CA SER A 168 8.18 -8.26 -23.98
C SER A 168 9.41 -8.48 -23.10
N SER A 169 9.41 -7.81 -21.95
CA SER A 169 10.41 -7.95 -20.90
C SER A 169 9.75 -8.27 -19.56
N TYR A 170 10.58 -8.44 -18.53
CA TYR A 170 10.13 -8.56 -17.16
C TYR A 170 10.45 -7.28 -16.39
N ALA A 171 9.60 -6.94 -15.42
CA ALA A 171 9.84 -5.85 -14.50
C ALA A 171 9.75 -6.37 -13.06
N LEU A 172 10.75 -6.02 -12.23
CA LEU A 172 10.70 -6.31 -10.80
C LEU A 172 9.93 -5.18 -10.13
N VAL A 173 8.77 -5.51 -9.59
CA VAL A 173 7.92 -4.59 -8.83
C VAL A 173 8.09 -4.87 -7.35
N VAL A 174 8.30 -3.83 -6.56
CA VAL A 174 8.42 -3.91 -5.10
C VAL A 174 7.48 -2.89 -4.48
N TYR A 175 6.62 -3.36 -3.59
CA TYR A 175 5.83 -2.49 -2.73
C TYR A 175 6.44 -2.45 -1.35
N SER A 176 6.67 -1.25 -0.82
CA SER A 176 7.20 -1.05 0.52
C SER A 176 6.33 -0.09 1.32
N LEU A 177 6.29 -0.32 2.63
CA LEU A 177 5.73 0.60 3.60
C LEU A 177 6.80 1.63 3.94
N SER A 178 6.56 2.91 3.67
CA SER A 178 7.51 3.99 3.86
C SER A 178 6.98 5.03 4.83
N ILE A 179 7.88 5.56 5.66
CA ILE A 179 7.65 6.73 6.52
C ILE A 179 8.51 7.92 6.07
N ALA A 180 9.23 7.78 4.95
CA ALA A 180 10.04 8.86 4.41
C ALA A 180 9.12 10.02 3.98
N ASN A 181 9.39 11.21 4.53
CA ASN A 181 8.63 12.43 4.24
C ASN A 181 9.57 13.64 4.17
N ASP A 182 10.66 13.49 3.41
CA ASP A 182 11.76 14.46 3.39
C ASP A 182 11.32 15.87 2.98
N ASN A 183 10.23 15.98 2.21
CA ASN A 183 9.68 17.24 1.71
C ASN A 183 8.40 17.71 2.41
N ASN A 184 7.94 17.01 3.46
CA ASN A 184 6.68 17.30 4.16
C ASN A 184 5.46 17.45 3.24
N ILE A 185 5.43 16.73 2.11
CA ILE A 185 4.38 16.85 1.07
C ILE A 185 3.08 16.13 1.43
N TRP A 186 3.10 15.27 2.46
CA TRP A 186 1.94 14.48 2.87
C TRP A 186 1.84 14.42 4.40
N SER A 187 0.63 14.12 4.88
CA SER A 187 0.30 14.11 6.31
C SER A 187 -0.32 12.79 6.77
N GLY A 188 0.38 11.65 6.74
CA GLY A 188 -0.03 10.43 7.46
C GLY A 188 1.06 9.80 8.35
N GLU A 189 0.75 8.64 8.92
CA GLU A 189 1.70 7.81 9.68
C GLU A 189 2.71 7.11 8.76
N ALA A 190 2.22 6.47 7.71
CA ALA A 190 3.01 5.83 6.66
C ALA A 190 2.28 5.92 5.30
N ARG A 191 2.99 5.53 4.25
CA ARG A 191 2.48 5.43 2.88
C ARG A 191 3.02 4.17 2.21
N ILE A 192 2.30 3.64 1.23
CA ILE A 192 2.83 2.60 0.35
C ILE A 192 3.52 3.28 -0.82
N VAL A 193 4.75 2.87 -1.07
CA VAL A 193 5.49 3.24 -2.28
C VAL A 193 5.69 2.04 -3.17
N ARG A 194 5.60 2.29 -4.46
CA ARG A 194 5.83 1.31 -5.51
C ARG A 194 7.14 1.61 -6.20
N TYR A 195 8.02 0.62 -6.26
CA TYR A 195 9.22 0.63 -7.08
C TYR A 195 9.07 -0.33 -8.25
N ALA A 196 9.51 0.07 -9.44
CA ALA A 196 9.59 -0.81 -10.60
C ALA A 196 10.94 -0.70 -11.31
N LEU A 197 11.67 -1.81 -11.35
CA LEU A 197 12.89 -1.97 -12.13
C LEU A 197 12.53 -2.62 -13.47
N THR A 198 12.43 -1.80 -14.52
CA THR A 198 12.18 -2.25 -15.90
C THR A 198 13.48 -2.55 -16.62
N GLU A 199 13.46 -3.42 -17.63
CA GLU A 199 14.63 -3.73 -18.44
C GLU A 199 15.21 -2.51 -19.17
N PHE A 200 14.33 -1.69 -19.73
CA PHE A 200 14.71 -0.52 -20.53
C PHE A 200 14.23 0.77 -19.86
N LYS A 201 15.02 1.83 -20.02
CA LYS A 201 14.65 3.19 -19.63
C LYS A 201 13.61 3.73 -20.62
N SER A 202 12.62 4.46 -20.12
CA SER A 202 11.74 5.26 -20.99
C SER A 202 12.44 6.57 -21.35
N SER A 203 13.11 6.62 -22.50
CA SER A 203 13.69 7.85 -23.04
C SER A 203 12.80 8.43 -24.14
N SER A 204 12.74 9.76 -24.24
CA SER A 204 12.11 10.47 -25.34
C SER A 204 13.13 10.73 -26.45
N GLY A 205 12.88 10.20 -27.65
CA GLY A 205 13.69 10.48 -28.84
C GLY A 205 13.98 9.27 -29.73
N ASN A 206 14.83 9.47 -30.73
CA ASN A 206 15.40 8.41 -31.58
C ASN A 206 16.76 7.93 -31.04
N SER A 207 16.92 7.82 -29.71
CA SER A 207 18.14 7.30 -29.10
C SER A 207 18.07 5.79 -28.93
N THR A 208 19.21 5.12 -29.05
CA THR A 208 19.30 3.66 -28.86
C THR A 208 18.73 3.25 -27.50
N PRO A 209 17.92 2.18 -27.42
CA PRO A 209 17.38 1.69 -26.17
C PRO A 209 18.50 1.45 -25.14
N GLU A 210 18.37 2.08 -23.97
CA GLU A 210 19.28 1.88 -22.86
C GLU A 210 18.69 0.91 -21.84
N VAL A 211 19.51 -0.04 -21.40
CA VAL A 211 19.16 -0.97 -20.32
C VAL A 211 19.24 -0.22 -18.98
N SER A 212 18.25 -0.44 -18.11
CA SER A 212 18.24 0.14 -16.77
C SER A 212 19.41 -0.39 -15.95
N LYS A 213 20.11 0.51 -15.27
CA LYS A 213 21.20 0.16 -14.35
C LYS A 213 20.76 -0.86 -13.30
N GLY A 214 21.56 -1.90 -13.10
CA GLY A 214 21.28 -2.97 -12.14
C GLY A 214 20.19 -3.96 -12.57
N TYR A 215 19.64 -3.83 -13.79
CA TYR A 215 18.73 -4.83 -14.33
C TYR A 215 19.50 -6.07 -14.81
N VAL A 216 19.02 -7.24 -14.38
CA VAL A 216 19.48 -8.55 -14.84
C VAL A 216 18.24 -9.33 -15.27
N ASN A 217 18.18 -9.73 -16.54
CA ASN A 217 17.03 -10.47 -17.08
C ASN A 217 16.94 -11.86 -16.40
N PRO A 218 15.90 -12.13 -15.59
CA PRO A 218 15.77 -13.39 -14.86
C PRO A 218 15.37 -14.56 -15.76
N ALA A 219 14.76 -14.30 -16.93
CA ALA A 219 14.32 -15.34 -17.86
C ALA A 219 15.49 -15.91 -18.66
N ALA A 220 16.48 -15.08 -19.00
CA ALA A 220 17.70 -15.52 -19.69
C ALA A 220 18.47 -16.60 -18.91
N PHE A 221 18.39 -16.58 -17.58
CA PHE A 221 19.03 -17.55 -16.69
C PHE A 221 18.01 -18.45 -15.99
N SER A 222 16.70 -18.30 -16.20
CA SER A 222 15.65 -19.04 -15.48
C SER A 222 15.86 -19.03 -13.95
N ASN A 223 16.29 -17.90 -13.40
CA ASN A 223 16.80 -17.76 -12.03
C ASN A 223 15.95 -16.84 -11.15
N PHE A 224 14.65 -16.71 -11.42
CA PHE A 224 13.75 -15.81 -10.69
C PHE A 224 13.87 -15.93 -9.16
N ASN A 225 14.01 -17.15 -8.63
CA ASN A 225 14.13 -17.43 -7.20
C ASN A 225 15.49 -17.02 -6.57
N VAL A 226 16.56 -16.98 -7.37
CA VAL A 226 17.93 -16.68 -6.92
C VAL A 226 18.48 -15.42 -7.57
N TRP A 227 17.65 -14.63 -8.25
CA TRP A 227 18.04 -13.33 -8.79
C TRP A 227 18.67 -12.46 -7.68
N PRO A 228 19.74 -11.69 -7.97
CA PRO A 228 20.38 -11.48 -9.27
C PRO A 228 21.56 -12.43 -9.55
N PHE A 229 21.63 -13.56 -8.87
CA PHE A 229 22.79 -14.46 -8.96
C PHE A 229 22.69 -15.44 -10.12
N ASP A 230 23.84 -15.77 -10.71
CA ASP A 230 23.95 -16.86 -11.67
C ASP A 230 23.53 -18.19 -11.01
N LYS A 231 22.64 -18.94 -11.67
CA LYS A 231 22.14 -20.24 -11.18
C LYS A 231 23.09 -21.40 -11.49
N ASP A 232 23.96 -21.24 -12.49
CA ASP A 232 24.80 -22.31 -13.02
C ASP A 232 26.11 -22.47 -12.24
N ILE A 233 26.34 -21.61 -11.24
CA ILE A 233 27.50 -21.66 -10.35
C ILE A 233 27.06 -22.26 -9.00
N THR A 234 27.51 -23.48 -8.75
CA THR A 234 27.21 -24.25 -7.52
C THR A 234 28.01 -23.81 -6.29
N ASP A 235 28.97 -22.90 -6.44
CA ASP A 235 29.84 -22.47 -5.35
C ASP A 235 29.19 -21.46 -4.40
N ALA A 236 29.72 -21.41 -3.17
CA ALA A 236 29.39 -20.43 -2.13
C ALA A 236 29.63 -18.96 -2.57
N THR A 237 30.29 -18.74 -3.71
CA THR A 237 30.55 -17.47 -4.37
C THR A 237 29.67 -17.28 -5.59
N ARG A 238 28.35 -17.54 -5.46
CA ARG A 238 27.35 -17.23 -6.50
C ARG A 238 27.66 -15.86 -7.12
N ARG A 239 27.92 -15.85 -8.42
CA ARG A 239 28.31 -14.63 -9.13
C ARG A 239 27.12 -13.68 -9.16
N ASN A 240 27.27 -12.53 -8.51
CA ASN A 240 26.28 -11.47 -8.58
C ASN A 240 26.33 -10.82 -9.98
N LEU A 241 25.25 -10.97 -10.76
CA LEU A 241 25.19 -10.43 -12.12
C LEU A 241 24.95 -8.91 -12.17
N GLN A 242 24.71 -8.26 -11.03
CA GLN A 242 24.65 -6.80 -10.88
C GLN A 242 26.02 -6.16 -10.57
N ASP A 243 27.00 -6.93 -10.12
CA ASP A 243 28.31 -6.40 -9.71
C ASP A 243 29.17 -6.02 -10.93
N ASP A 244 29.78 -4.83 -10.86
CA ASP A 244 30.57 -4.22 -11.93
C ASP A 244 31.99 -4.80 -12.03
N THR A 245 32.51 -5.34 -10.93
CA THR A 245 33.94 -5.70 -10.79
C THR A 245 34.38 -6.92 -11.62
N LEU A 246 33.45 -7.75 -12.09
CA LEU A 246 33.73 -8.96 -12.89
C LEU A 246 33.02 -8.99 -14.26
N ALA A 247 32.35 -7.89 -14.63
CA ALA A 247 31.58 -7.81 -15.87
C ALA A 247 32.44 -7.61 -17.13
N THR A 248 33.76 -7.55 -17.01
CA THR A 248 34.68 -7.18 -18.10
C THR A 248 34.74 -8.21 -19.23
N THR A 249 34.51 -9.51 -18.97
CA THR A 249 34.51 -10.54 -20.03
C THR A 249 33.16 -10.70 -20.74
N TYR A 250 32.05 -10.28 -20.12
CA TYR A 250 30.71 -10.32 -20.72
C TYR A 250 30.23 -8.95 -21.26
N ARG A 251 31.00 -7.88 -21.01
CA ARG A 251 30.73 -6.48 -21.45
C ARG A 251 30.60 -6.32 -22.96
N TYR A 252 31.19 -7.20 -23.76
CA TYR A 252 31.24 -7.07 -25.22
C TYR A 252 30.01 -7.60 -25.98
N ARG A 253 29.04 -8.24 -25.31
CA ARG A 253 27.83 -8.70 -26.00
C ARG A 253 26.59 -7.83 -25.77
N ASN A 254 26.36 -7.17 -24.64
CA ASN A 254 24.99 -6.65 -24.37
C ASN A 254 24.88 -5.21 -23.81
N GLY A 255 25.87 -4.32 -23.97
CA GLY A 255 25.70 -2.89 -23.63
C GLY A 255 25.16 -2.59 -22.21
N ARG A 256 25.61 -3.34 -21.20
CA ARG A 256 25.07 -3.29 -19.83
C ARG A 256 25.63 -2.12 -19.02
N GLU A 257 24.75 -1.29 -18.45
CA GLU A 257 25.08 -0.42 -17.31
C GLU A 257 25.13 -1.26 -16.02
N THR A 258 26.33 -1.63 -15.61
CA THR A 258 26.62 -2.33 -14.35
C THR A 258 26.44 -1.42 -13.13
N GLY A 259 26.25 -2.02 -11.96
CA GLY A 259 26.12 -1.33 -10.68
C GLY A 259 24.73 -1.43 -10.05
N ARG A 260 24.60 -0.88 -8.83
CA ARG A 260 23.35 -0.96 -8.06
C ARG A 260 22.19 -0.24 -8.77
N PRO A 261 20.96 -0.76 -8.66
CA PRO A 261 19.80 -0.10 -9.25
C PRO A 261 19.62 1.31 -8.70
N ASP A 262 19.36 2.27 -9.57
CA ASP A 262 19.02 3.62 -9.17
C ASP A 262 17.54 3.67 -8.73
N ALA A 263 17.27 4.42 -7.66
CA ALA A 263 15.92 4.69 -7.20
C ALA A 263 15.25 5.85 -7.97
N ARG A 264 16.05 6.72 -8.60
CA ARG A 264 15.58 7.98 -9.21
C ARG A 264 14.61 7.70 -10.35
N GLY A 265 13.38 8.18 -10.21
CA GLY A 265 12.31 8.05 -11.20
C GLY A 265 11.58 6.70 -11.22
N ALA A 266 12.06 5.71 -10.47
CA ALA A 266 11.46 4.37 -10.43
C ALA A 266 10.58 4.12 -9.20
N THR A 267 10.57 5.04 -8.22
CA THR A 267 9.76 4.94 -7.00
C THR A 267 8.64 5.99 -7.02
N ALA A 268 7.38 5.58 -6.83
CA ALA A 268 6.21 6.46 -6.79
C ALA A 268 5.34 6.20 -5.54
N PRO A 269 4.69 7.24 -4.96
CA PRO A 269 3.59 7.03 -4.02
C PRO A 269 2.49 6.22 -4.70
N LEU A 270 1.95 5.22 -3.99
CA LEU A 270 0.68 4.62 -4.38
C LEU A 270 -0.47 5.18 -3.53
N VAL A 271 -0.32 5.12 -2.21
CA VAL A 271 -1.36 5.56 -1.29
C VAL A 271 -0.74 6.05 0.01
N ASP A 272 -1.31 7.12 0.56
CA ASP A 272 -0.92 7.71 1.84
C ASP A 272 -1.84 7.21 2.97
N PHE A 273 -1.62 7.68 4.19
CA PHE A 273 -2.50 7.37 5.34
C PHE A 273 -2.60 5.88 5.66
N VAL A 274 -1.49 5.16 5.50
CA VAL A 274 -1.36 3.76 5.95
C VAL A 274 -0.92 3.79 7.41
N GLY A 275 -1.47 2.89 8.23
CA GLY A 275 -1.00 2.77 9.62
C GLY A 275 0.45 2.30 9.66
N HIS A 276 1.18 2.56 10.75
CA HIS A 276 2.58 2.10 10.88
C HIS A 276 2.87 1.19 12.08
N GLN A 277 1.92 1.03 13.01
CA GLN A 277 2.06 0.14 14.16
C GLN A 277 0.79 -0.69 14.34
N SER A 278 0.92 -1.97 14.67
CA SER A 278 -0.18 -2.77 15.17
C SER A 278 0.00 -2.96 16.68
N THR A 279 -0.94 -2.45 17.48
CA THR A 279 -0.87 -2.53 18.95
C THR A 279 -1.35 -3.87 19.49
N SER A 280 -1.93 -4.76 18.67
CA SER A 280 -2.53 -6.01 19.16
C SER A 280 -2.66 -7.17 18.16
N GLN A 281 -2.28 -7.01 16.88
CA GLN A 281 -2.38 -8.11 15.91
C GLN A 281 -1.00 -8.70 15.62
N THR A 282 -0.78 -9.92 16.13
CA THR A 282 0.24 -10.81 15.58
C THR A 282 -0.20 -11.20 14.18
N ALA A 283 0.49 -10.70 13.16
CA ALA A 283 0.27 -11.14 11.80
C ALA A 283 0.50 -12.66 11.75
N SER A 284 -0.53 -13.40 11.35
CA SER A 284 -0.49 -14.85 11.23
C SER A 284 -0.93 -15.21 9.82
N CYS A 285 -0.17 -16.10 9.18
CA CYS A 285 -0.51 -16.63 7.88
C CYS A 285 -1.13 -18.02 8.05
N PRO A 286 -2.03 -18.45 7.15
CA PRO A 286 -2.50 -19.82 7.12
C PRO A 286 -1.33 -20.80 6.91
N ASP A 287 -1.55 -22.08 7.23
CA ASP A 287 -0.56 -23.12 7.01
C ASP A 287 -0.06 -23.13 5.56
N ASN A 288 1.24 -23.39 5.38
CA ASN A 288 1.94 -23.39 4.10
C ASN A 288 2.07 -22.01 3.43
N PHE A 289 1.81 -20.91 4.15
CA PHE A 289 2.18 -19.57 3.70
C PHE A 289 3.33 -19.01 4.52
N VAL A 290 4.19 -18.24 3.85
CA VAL A 290 5.30 -17.53 4.48
C VAL A 290 4.95 -16.05 4.60
N LEU A 291 5.09 -15.51 5.80
CA LEU A 291 4.86 -14.10 6.10
C LEU A 291 5.90 -13.21 5.40
N SER A 292 5.45 -12.13 4.78
CA SER A 292 6.25 -11.10 4.14
C SER A 292 5.75 -9.71 4.56
N PRO A 293 6.60 -8.82 5.10
CA PRO A 293 8.00 -9.06 5.44
C PRO A 293 8.13 -10.05 6.60
N SER A 294 9.22 -10.82 6.62
CA SER A 294 9.47 -11.77 7.71
C SER A 294 9.65 -11.06 9.07
N ASN A 295 9.53 -11.79 10.17
CA ASN A 295 9.73 -11.22 11.52
C ASN A 295 11.12 -10.60 11.67
N THR A 296 12.15 -11.28 11.17
CA THR A 296 13.53 -10.79 11.18
C THR A 296 13.71 -9.51 10.35
N ALA A 297 13.04 -9.41 9.19
CA ALA A 297 13.07 -8.20 8.38
C ALA A 297 12.41 -7.00 9.08
N ILE A 298 11.32 -7.22 9.81
CA ILE A 298 10.67 -6.17 10.62
C ILE A 298 11.50 -5.76 11.83
N GLU A 299 12.16 -6.72 12.49
CA GLU A 299 13.03 -6.42 13.63
C GLU A 299 14.25 -5.57 13.24
N ALA A 300 14.75 -5.78 12.02
CA ALA A 300 15.82 -5.00 11.40
C ALA A 300 15.35 -3.62 10.86
N ALA A 301 14.04 -3.38 10.80
CA ALA A 301 13.49 -2.12 10.31
C ALA A 301 13.82 -0.92 11.24
N PRO A 302 13.72 0.32 10.74
CA PRO A 302 13.81 1.52 11.56
C PRO A 302 12.88 1.45 12.78
N ARG A 303 13.29 2.05 13.91
CA ARG A 303 12.57 1.94 15.21
C ARG A 303 11.07 2.24 15.11
N THR A 304 10.69 3.17 14.25
CA THR A 304 9.31 3.63 13.99
C THR A 304 8.47 2.63 13.19
N LEU A 305 9.09 1.70 12.46
CA LEU A 305 8.46 0.62 11.70
C LEU A 305 8.62 -0.76 12.34
N LYS A 306 9.24 -0.83 13.53
CA LYS A 306 9.24 -2.07 14.31
C LYS A 306 7.79 -2.43 14.63
N ASN A 307 7.43 -3.68 14.36
CA ASN A 307 6.07 -4.20 14.50
C ASN A 307 5.03 -3.59 13.54
N ALA A 308 5.46 -2.99 12.42
CA ALA A 308 4.55 -2.52 11.38
C ALA A 308 3.87 -3.71 10.67
N ARG A 309 2.67 -4.08 11.14
CA ARG A 309 1.84 -5.17 10.58
C ARG A 309 0.54 -4.66 9.95
N THR A 310 0.54 -3.42 9.52
CA THR A 310 -0.58 -2.73 8.86
C THR A 310 -0.58 -2.97 7.35
N PHE A 311 0.57 -3.33 6.77
CA PHE A 311 0.69 -3.79 5.39
C PHE A 311 1.61 -5.01 5.36
N TYR A 312 1.05 -6.18 5.07
CA TYR A 312 1.79 -7.44 4.99
C TYR A 312 1.14 -8.40 4.00
N ALA A 313 1.90 -9.40 3.57
CA ALA A 313 1.44 -10.45 2.69
C ALA A 313 1.80 -11.83 3.26
N CYS A 314 0.99 -12.82 2.92
CA CYS A 314 1.26 -14.24 3.12
C CYS A 314 1.46 -14.84 1.73
N VAL A 315 2.66 -15.35 1.45
CA VAL A 315 3.03 -15.89 0.13
C VAL A 315 3.21 -17.39 0.26
N ARG A 316 2.46 -18.17 -0.53
CA ARG A 316 2.69 -19.61 -0.64
C ARG A 316 4.00 -19.82 -1.42
N PRO A 317 5.02 -20.46 -0.81
CA PRO A 317 6.24 -20.80 -1.52
C PRO A 317 5.90 -21.82 -2.61
N ARG A 318 6.63 -21.79 -3.73
CA ARG A 318 6.53 -22.87 -4.71
C ARG A 318 7.09 -24.14 -4.08
N VAL A 319 6.34 -25.24 -4.18
CA VAL A 319 6.85 -26.53 -3.73
C VAL A 319 7.92 -26.94 -4.74
N THR A 320 9.18 -26.90 -4.33
CA THR A 320 10.20 -27.72 -4.99
C THR A 320 9.94 -29.13 -4.52
N GLU A 321 9.41 -29.98 -5.40
CA GLU A 321 9.31 -31.42 -5.13
C GLU A 321 10.66 -31.92 -4.56
N ALA A 322 10.56 -32.76 -3.54
CA ALA A 322 11.68 -33.23 -2.76
C ALA A 322 12.80 -33.80 -3.65
N GLY A 323 13.89 -33.03 -3.81
CA GLY A 323 15.18 -33.55 -4.25
C GLY A 323 15.60 -33.28 -5.70
N ILE A 324 14.82 -32.59 -6.54
CA ILE A 324 15.27 -32.21 -7.88
C ILE A 324 15.54 -30.69 -7.96
N PRO A 325 16.80 -30.25 -7.82
CA PRO A 325 17.14 -28.85 -8.02
C PRO A 325 16.86 -28.44 -9.47
N GLY A 326 15.95 -27.48 -9.67
CA GLY A 326 15.68 -26.86 -10.98
C GLY A 326 14.34 -27.20 -11.63
N LEU A 327 13.53 -28.10 -11.06
CA LEU A 327 12.19 -28.42 -11.57
C LEU A 327 11.12 -27.76 -10.68
N SER A 328 10.71 -26.53 -11.03
CA SER A 328 9.50 -25.91 -10.49
C SER A 328 8.39 -26.05 -11.53
N LEU A 329 7.71 -27.20 -11.51
CA LEU A 329 6.58 -27.46 -12.40
C LEU A 329 5.38 -26.61 -11.98
N GLY A 330 4.99 -25.65 -12.83
CA GLY A 330 3.59 -25.24 -13.03
C GLY A 330 2.80 -24.63 -11.86
N ASP A 331 3.35 -24.48 -10.66
CA ASP A 331 2.54 -24.06 -9.52
C ASP A 331 2.25 -22.56 -9.55
N ASN A 332 0.96 -22.26 -9.70
CA ASN A 332 0.39 -20.94 -9.45
C ASN A 332 0.73 -20.54 -8.00
N GLN A 333 1.36 -19.39 -7.80
CA GLN A 333 1.63 -18.91 -6.44
C GLN A 333 0.38 -18.24 -5.90
N GLU A 334 0.12 -18.44 -4.63
CA GLU A 334 -1.00 -17.81 -3.93
C GLU A 334 -0.47 -16.76 -2.97
N VAL A 335 -1.08 -15.58 -3.01
CA VAL A 335 -0.72 -14.44 -2.17
C VAL A 335 -1.98 -13.95 -1.47
N ILE A 336 -1.91 -13.81 -0.15
CA ILE A 336 -2.94 -13.12 0.64
C ILE A 336 -2.34 -11.80 1.07
N LEU A 337 -3.00 -10.69 0.77
CA LEU A 337 -2.53 -9.34 1.05
C LEU A 337 -3.44 -8.70 2.09
N PHE A 338 -2.82 -8.09 3.10
CA PHE A 338 -3.49 -7.39 4.18
C PHE A 338 -3.09 -5.92 4.18
N LEU A 339 -4.06 -5.02 4.23
CA LEU A 339 -3.85 -3.58 4.24
C LEU A 339 -4.77 -2.90 5.26
N GLN A 340 -4.18 -2.09 6.14
CA GLN A 340 -4.89 -1.31 7.14
C GLN A 340 -4.53 0.18 7.00
N GLY A 341 -5.56 0.99 6.73
CA GLY A 341 -5.45 2.44 6.74
C GLY A 341 -5.47 3.04 8.14
N SER A 342 -4.97 4.27 8.27
CA SER A 342 -5.06 5.13 9.45
C SER A 342 -5.61 6.49 9.01
N VAL A 343 -6.50 7.10 9.79
CA VAL A 343 -6.97 8.48 9.52
C VAL A 343 -6.08 9.54 10.19
N SER A 344 -5.01 9.13 10.86
CA SER A 344 -4.08 10.03 11.52
C SER A 344 -3.46 11.03 10.55
N GLY A 345 -3.64 12.32 10.83
CA GLY A 345 -3.19 13.43 9.99
C GLY A 345 -4.14 13.86 8.87
N ARG A 346 -5.34 13.27 8.78
CA ARG A 346 -6.45 13.85 8.00
C ARG A 346 -7.14 14.98 8.77
N PRO A 347 -7.83 15.90 8.08
CA PRO A 347 -8.65 16.92 8.75
C PRO A 347 -9.65 16.28 9.73
N GLY A 348 -9.82 16.90 10.90
CA GLY A 348 -10.63 16.35 12.00
C GLY A 348 -9.91 15.33 12.89
N TYR A 349 -8.69 14.91 12.54
CA TYR A 349 -7.83 14.01 13.33
C TYR A 349 -6.49 14.69 13.67
N ASP A 350 -6.28 14.98 14.95
CA ASP A 350 -5.02 15.55 15.43
C ASP A 350 -3.97 14.44 15.65
N ARG A 351 -2.73 14.72 15.23
CA ARG A 351 -1.56 13.85 15.42
C ARG A 351 -0.99 13.89 16.84
N THR A 352 -1.24 14.97 17.58
CA THR A 352 -0.56 15.22 18.87
C THR A 352 -1.15 14.42 20.03
N ILE A 353 -2.42 14.00 19.91
CA ILE A 353 -3.09 13.16 20.90
C ILE A 353 -2.89 11.70 20.47
N GLY A 354 -1.67 11.21 20.73
CA GLY A 354 -1.12 9.90 20.34
C GLY A 354 -2.10 8.88 19.76
N ALA A 355 -1.80 8.44 18.52
CA ALA A 355 -2.53 7.47 17.70
C ALA A 355 -3.43 6.55 18.53
N ARG A 356 -4.69 6.95 18.69
CA ARG A 356 -5.64 6.12 19.42
C ARG A 356 -5.95 4.93 18.52
N SER A 357 -6.22 3.76 19.10
CA SER A 357 -6.72 2.62 18.33
C SER A 357 -7.98 2.97 17.50
N ALA A 358 -8.69 4.05 17.85
CA ALA A 358 -9.84 4.61 17.14
C ALA A 358 -9.52 5.28 15.79
N ASP A 359 -8.25 5.56 15.51
CA ASP A 359 -7.78 6.18 14.26
C ASP A 359 -7.38 5.14 13.22
N LYS A 360 -7.40 3.84 13.59
CA LYS A 360 -7.13 2.73 12.67
C LYS A 360 -8.44 2.23 12.07
N LEU A 361 -8.40 1.97 10.78
CA LEU A 361 -9.52 1.39 10.06
C LEU A 361 -9.49 -0.14 10.15
N PRO A 362 -10.60 -0.83 9.84
CA PRO A 362 -10.58 -2.28 9.65
C PRO A 362 -9.54 -2.67 8.59
N ALA A 363 -8.81 -3.76 8.83
CA ALA A 363 -7.91 -4.33 7.84
C ALA A 363 -8.71 -4.91 6.67
N LEU A 364 -8.28 -4.62 5.46
CA LEU A 364 -8.76 -5.22 4.22
C LEU A 364 -7.89 -6.43 3.89
N GLU A 365 -8.51 -7.48 3.40
CA GLU A 365 -7.86 -8.71 2.96
C GLU A 365 -8.27 -9.02 1.52
N THR A 366 -7.30 -9.47 0.72
CA THR A 366 -7.55 -10.01 -0.62
C THR A 366 -6.66 -11.22 -0.87
N ARG A 367 -7.17 -12.17 -1.65
CA ARG A 367 -6.49 -13.42 -1.99
C ARG A 367 -6.32 -13.49 -3.50
N ILE A 368 -5.08 -13.59 -3.95
CA ILE A 368 -4.68 -13.58 -5.35
C ILE A 368 -4.00 -14.90 -5.70
N LEU A 369 -4.44 -15.51 -6.79
CA LEU A 369 -3.74 -16.62 -7.43
C LEU A 369 -2.99 -16.08 -8.65
N THR A 370 -1.66 -16.13 -8.63
CA THR A 370 -0.81 -15.72 -9.74
C THR A 370 -0.65 -16.89 -10.70
N ARG A 371 -0.92 -16.65 -11.99
CA ARG A 371 -0.78 -17.67 -13.01
C ARG A 371 0.57 -17.50 -13.67
N GLY A 372 1.56 -18.28 -13.22
CA GLY A 372 2.89 -18.28 -13.80
C GLY A 372 2.84 -18.91 -15.20
N ILE A 373 2.67 -18.10 -16.25
CA ILE A 373 2.86 -18.56 -17.62
C ILE A 373 4.36 -18.51 -17.91
N LEU A 374 5.08 -19.54 -17.49
CA LEU A 374 6.46 -19.78 -17.93
C LEU A 374 6.40 -20.77 -19.09
N ASN A 375 6.63 -20.28 -20.31
CA ASN A 375 6.93 -21.07 -21.51
C ASN A 375 5.88 -22.14 -21.91
N ARG A 376 4.89 -21.76 -22.72
CA ARG A 376 4.48 -22.65 -23.82
C ARG A 376 5.41 -22.34 -24.99
N SER A 377 6.46 -23.13 -25.15
CA SER A 377 7.15 -23.21 -26.44
C SER A 377 6.11 -23.67 -27.48
N LEU A 378 5.92 -22.89 -28.53
CA LEU A 378 5.31 -23.35 -29.77
C LEU A 378 6.31 -24.21 -30.54
#